data_AF-A0A6M0J5J9-F1
#
_entry.id   AF-A0A6M0J5J9-F1
#
_cell.length_a   1.000
_cell.length_b   1.000
_cell.length_c   1.000
_cell.angle_alpha   90.00
_cell.angle_beta   90.00
_cell.angle_gamma   90.00
#
_symmetry.space_group_name_H-M   'P 1'
#
loop_
_entity.id
_entity.type
_entity.pdbx_description
1 polymer ?
#
loop_
_entity_poly.entity_id
_entity_poly.type
_entity_poly.pdbx_seq_one_letter_code
_entity_poly.pdbx_strand_id
1 'polypeptide(L)'
;MTVLLFAILLAINLGAGCYLTLANPLKISEQTSTKLIFIIRPKVFLGVGIFFSQLFVLFLFASIVFTPITQLVCNRYPNNISTSNIDLSAGQNTLTGMCKLTENYWFGQEKSEVLVSELLEAKLETEMQTDSQVKPRYSYKILLLTDKDSFPFTDRTYPKFKLEELQSIVLRINKFLKNPTENNLAVILDDTFMGYIVVRFTVFCGILALLVASPGLFITCNLDKETNTVKLSRYKWFGTLGKTVFQYSLNEITDVKLERIDTSIDEYFFRVILVLESGENLPLTPNYTSNYINGDFIVRVTKDFLELK
;
A
#
# COMPACT_ATOMS: atom_id res chain seq x y z
N MET A 1 -6.47 2.49 -17.65
CA MET A 1 -6.43 1.62 -16.45
C MET A 1 -6.36 2.42 -15.15
N THR A 2 -5.54 3.47 -15.06
CA THR A 2 -5.37 4.32 -13.86
C THR A 2 -6.66 5.00 -13.39
N VAL A 3 -7.45 5.59 -14.30
CA VAL A 3 -8.71 6.29 -13.94
C VAL A 3 -9.74 5.37 -13.27
N LEU A 4 -9.89 4.14 -13.77
CA LEU A 4 -10.83 3.16 -13.20
C LEU A 4 -10.41 2.74 -11.80
N LEU A 5 -9.11 2.51 -11.58
CA LEU A 5 -8.58 2.18 -10.25
C LEU A 5 -8.84 3.31 -9.26
N PHE A 6 -8.58 4.56 -9.65
CA PHE A 6 -8.86 5.72 -8.80
C PHE A 6 -10.34 5.84 -8.46
N ALA A 7 -11.24 5.62 -9.42
CA ALA A 7 -12.68 5.64 -9.19
C ALA A 7 -13.12 4.55 -8.20
N ILE A 8 -12.57 3.32 -8.33
CA ILE A 8 -12.85 2.21 -7.41
C ILE A 8 -12.33 2.53 -6.01
N LEU A 9 -11.09 3.01 -5.87
CA LEU A 9 -10.53 3.37 -4.57
C LEU A 9 -11.30 4.53 -3.91
N LEU A 10 -11.76 5.50 -4.69
CA LEU A 10 -12.60 6.59 -4.19
C LEU A 10 -13.96 6.08 -3.71
N ALA A 11 -14.62 5.21 -4.48
CA ALA A 11 -15.90 4.62 -4.09
C ALA A 11 -15.78 3.78 -2.80
N ILE A 12 -14.72 2.99 -2.67
CA ILE A 12 -14.42 2.23 -1.44
C ILE A 12 -14.18 3.18 -0.27
N ASN A 13 -13.44 4.28 -0.48
CA ASN A 13 -13.19 5.28 0.54
C ASN A 13 -14.45 5.99 1.01
N LEU A 14 -15.31 6.41 0.08
CA LEU A 14 -16.59 7.03 0.39
C LEU A 14 -17.50 6.06 1.13
N GLY A 15 -17.61 4.81 0.65
CA GLY A 15 -18.40 3.77 1.30
C GLY A 15 -17.91 3.45 2.72
N ALA A 16 -16.60 3.31 2.90
CA ALA A 16 -15.99 3.09 4.20
C ALA A 16 -16.14 4.30 5.14
N GLY A 17 -15.91 5.50 4.62
CA GLY A 17 -16.10 6.75 5.37
C GLY A 17 -17.54 6.91 5.85
N CYS A 18 -18.52 6.73 4.95
CA CYS A 18 -19.94 6.72 5.29
C CYS A 18 -20.28 5.63 6.31
N TYR A 19 -19.75 4.41 6.16
CA TYR A 19 -19.98 3.34 7.12
C TYR A 19 -19.43 3.69 8.52
N LEU A 20 -18.22 4.23 8.59
CA LEU A 20 -17.58 4.59 9.86
C LEU A 20 -18.27 5.77 10.54
N THR A 21 -18.79 6.74 9.79
CA THR A 21 -19.51 7.88 10.36
C THR A 21 -20.94 7.51 10.77
N LEU A 22 -21.68 6.79 9.93
CA LEU A 22 -23.12 6.54 10.13
C LEU A 22 -23.44 5.34 11.02
N ALA A 23 -22.60 4.31 11.07
CA ALA A 23 -22.90 3.14 11.90
C ALA A 23 -22.86 3.52 13.38
N ASN A 24 -23.86 3.21 14.21
CA ASN A 24 -23.70 3.42 15.65
C ASN A 24 -22.71 2.39 16.24
N PRO A 25 -21.73 2.80 17.07
CA PRO A 25 -20.77 1.87 17.68
C PRO A 25 -21.46 0.93 18.69
N LEU A 26 -22.65 1.30 19.16
CA LEU A 26 -23.50 0.51 20.03
C LEU A 26 -24.84 0.25 19.34
N LYS A 27 -25.27 -1.00 19.29
CA LYS A 27 -26.61 -1.41 18.86
C LYS A 27 -27.24 -2.28 19.94
N ILE A 28 -28.35 -1.83 20.51
CA ILE A 28 -29.22 -2.70 21.32
C ILE A 28 -29.96 -3.61 20.34
N SER A 29 -29.74 -4.91 20.47
CA SER A 29 -30.35 -5.92 19.60
C SER A 29 -31.68 -6.40 20.16
N GLU A 30 -31.79 -6.49 21.49
CA GLU A 30 -32.97 -6.99 22.20
C GLU A 30 -32.98 -6.36 23.60
N GLN A 31 -34.13 -5.88 24.04
CA GLN A 31 -34.33 -5.36 25.40
C GLN A 31 -35.74 -5.70 25.85
N THR A 32 -35.84 -6.63 26.79
CA THR A 32 -37.07 -7.05 27.48
C THR A 32 -36.83 -7.00 28.98
N SER A 33 -37.86 -7.30 29.79
CA SER A 33 -37.70 -7.40 31.25
C SER A 33 -36.79 -8.55 31.66
N THR A 34 -36.68 -9.60 30.84
CA THR A 34 -35.88 -10.80 31.13
C THR A 34 -34.56 -10.86 30.38
N LYS A 35 -34.37 -10.05 29.33
CA LYS A 35 -33.22 -10.17 28.45
C LYS A 35 -32.72 -8.83 27.91
N LEU A 36 -31.40 -8.63 27.96
CA LEU A 36 -30.72 -7.47 27.39
C LEU A 36 -29.56 -7.93 26.52
N ILE A 37 -29.66 -7.68 25.20
CA ILE A 37 -28.59 -7.93 24.24
C ILE A 37 -28.14 -6.61 23.62
N PHE A 38 -26.85 -6.31 23.73
CA PHE A 38 -26.23 -5.23 22.97
C PHE A 38 -24.95 -5.67 22.28
N ILE A 39 -24.67 -5.03 21.15
CA ILE A 39 -23.53 -5.28 20.28
C ILE A 39 -22.69 -4.01 20.20
N ILE A 40 -21.42 -4.12 20.57
CA ILE A 40 -20.41 -3.06 20.46
C ILE A 40 -19.53 -3.36 19.24
N ARG A 41 -19.38 -2.37 18.35
CA ARG A 41 -18.56 -2.46 17.13
C ARG A 41 -17.41 -1.46 17.20
N PRO A 42 -16.15 -1.91 17.35
CA PRO A 42 -15.00 -1.02 17.35
C PRO A 42 -14.67 -0.55 15.92
N LYS A 43 -15.27 0.58 15.52
CA LYS A 43 -14.98 1.35 14.30
C LYS A 43 -13.51 1.73 14.08
N VAL A 44 -12.74 2.12 15.11
CA VAL A 44 -11.35 2.60 14.92
C VAL A 44 -10.49 1.53 14.26
N PHE A 45 -10.48 0.32 14.83
CA PHE A 45 -9.72 -0.80 14.25
C PHE A 45 -10.18 -1.15 12.85
N LEU A 46 -11.50 -1.11 12.59
CA LEU A 46 -12.03 -1.31 11.25
C LEU A 46 -11.56 -0.23 10.27
N GLY A 47 -11.61 1.04 10.66
CA GLY A 47 -11.19 2.16 9.82
C GLY A 47 -9.70 2.12 9.50
N VAL A 48 -8.87 1.86 10.51
CA VAL A 48 -7.42 1.70 10.31
C VAL A 48 -7.11 0.46 9.45
N GLY A 49 -7.83 -0.64 9.66
CA GLY A 49 -7.71 -1.84 8.82
C GLY A 49 -8.09 -1.59 7.36
N ILE A 50 -9.18 -0.86 7.10
CA ILE A 50 -9.58 -0.44 5.75
C ILE A 50 -8.52 0.45 5.12
N PHE A 51 -7.97 1.41 5.87
CA PHE A 51 -6.91 2.29 5.39
C PHE A 51 -5.68 1.50 4.92
N PHE A 52 -5.17 0.58 5.75
CA PHE A 52 -4.03 -0.25 5.35
C PHE A 52 -4.35 -1.23 4.21
N SER A 53 -5.58 -1.74 4.14
CA SER A 53 -6.03 -2.57 3.03
C SER A 53 -6.01 -1.82 1.70
N GLN A 54 -6.39 -0.54 1.69
CA GLN A 54 -6.31 0.28 0.49
C GLN A 54 -4.88 0.59 0.08
N LEU A 55 -4.00 0.90 1.04
CA LEU A 55 -2.58 1.05 0.75
C LEU A 55 -2.02 -0.23 0.14
N PHE A 56 -2.36 -1.40 0.70
CA PHE A 56 -1.97 -2.69 0.13
C PHE A 56 -2.40 -2.83 -1.33
N VAL A 57 -3.67 -2.57 -1.66
CA VAL A 57 -4.15 -2.65 -3.06
C VAL A 57 -3.44 -1.65 -3.97
N LEU A 58 -3.22 -0.42 -3.50
CA LEU A 58 -2.54 0.62 -4.26
C LEU A 58 -1.09 0.22 -4.60
N PHE A 59 -0.33 -0.23 -3.60
CA PHE A 59 1.06 -0.64 -3.80
C PHE A 59 1.18 -1.94 -4.57
N LEU A 60 0.24 -2.88 -4.40
CA LEU A 60 0.16 -4.08 -5.22
C LEU A 60 -0.01 -3.70 -6.70
N PHE A 61 -0.95 -2.81 -7.02
CA PHE A 61 -1.11 -2.31 -8.38
C PHE A 61 0.15 -1.59 -8.89
N ALA A 62 0.75 -0.72 -8.07
CA ALA A 62 1.97 -0.01 -8.44
C ALA A 62 3.11 -0.98 -8.79
N SER A 63 3.28 -2.06 -8.03
CA SER A 63 4.29 -3.10 -8.32
C SER A 63 4.06 -3.84 -9.63
N ILE A 64 2.79 -4.05 -10.04
CA ILE A 64 2.46 -4.70 -11.31
C ILE A 64 2.76 -3.79 -12.50
N VAL A 65 2.47 -2.48 -12.38
CA VAL A 65 2.66 -1.51 -13.48
C VAL A 65 4.11 -1.03 -13.59
N PHE A 66 4.93 -1.24 -12.56
CA PHE A 66 6.32 -0.82 -12.55
C PHE A 66 7.14 -1.58 -13.61
N THR A 67 7.81 -0.84 -14.49
CA THR A 67 8.85 -1.32 -15.39
C THR A 67 10.23 -1.11 -14.76
N PRO A 68 10.88 -2.16 -14.24
CA PRO A 68 12.18 -2.02 -13.61
C PRO A 68 13.33 -2.08 -14.61
N ILE A 69 13.17 -2.72 -15.76
CA ILE A 69 14.31 -3.08 -16.62
C ILE A 69 14.11 -2.45 -17.99
N THR A 70 15.08 -1.64 -18.40
CA THR A 70 15.17 -1.14 -19.77
C THR A 70 16.49 -1.57 -20.39
N GLN A 71 16.43 -2.16 -21.59
CA GLN A 71 17.57 -2.72 -22.27
C GLN A 71 17.67 -2.18 -23.69
N LEU A 72 18.85 -1.71 -24.08
CA LEU A 72 19.17 -1.36 -25.46
C LEU A 72 20.15 -2.40 -26.00
N VAL A 73 19.73 -3.13 -27.03
CA VAL A 73 20.54 -4.11 -27.75
C VAL A 73 20.79 -3.60 -29.16
N CYS A 74 22.05 -3.38 -29.53
CA CYS A 74 22.43 -3.00 -30.88
C CYS A 74 23.23 -4.11 -31.52
N ASN A 75 22.88 -4.48 -32.75
CA ASN A 75 23.64 -5.41 -33.57
C ASN A 75 24.06 -4.71 -34.87
N ARG A 76 25.34 -4.81 -35.20
CA ARG A 76 25.84 -4.49 -36.54
C ARG A 76 25.74 -5.75 -37.37
N TYR A 77 24.96 -5.67 -38.45
CA TYR A 77 24.98 -6.72 -39.45
C TYR A 77 26.14 -6.44 -40.39
N PRO A 78 27.04 -7.41 -40.64
CA PRO A 78 28.00 -7.27 -41.72
C PRO A 78 27.18 -7.16 -43.01
N ASN A 79 27.19 -5.98 -43.63
CA ASN A 79 26.65 -5.83 -44.96
C ASN A 79 27.48 -6.73 -45.88
N ASN A 80 26.96 -7.92 -46.20
CA ASN A 80 27.45 -8.78 -47.27
C ASN A 80 27.11 -8.16 -48.64
N ILE A 81 27.28 -6.85 -48.78
CA ILE A 81 27.29 -6.20 -50.08
C ILE A 81 28.63 -6.60 -50.68
N SER A 82 28.59 -7.70 -51.43
CA SER A 82 29.62 -8.14 -52.34
C SER A 82 30.19 -6.91 -53.06
N THR A 83 31.46 -6.62 -52.77
CA THR A 83 32.28 -5.58 -53.39
C THR A 83 32.37 -5.83 -54.89
N SER A 84 31.36 -5.39 -55.64
CA SER A 84 31.50 -5.17 -57.08
C SER A 84 32.07 -3.77 -57.26
N ASN A 85 33.39 -3.71 -57.31
CA ASN A 85 34.25 -2.65 -57.87
C ASN A 85 33.55 -1.34 -58.24
N ILE A 86 33.38 -0.40 -57.29
CA ILE A 86 33.21 1.02 -57.61
C ILE A 86 33.95 1.86 -56.55
N ASP A 87 34.86 2.67 -57.09
CA ASP A 87 35.72 3.73 -56.56
C ASP A 87 35.67 4.13 -55.07
N LEU A 88 36.88 4.08 -54.48
CA LEU A 88 37.27 4.77 -53.26
C LEU A 88 37.15 6.29 -53.45
N SER A 89 36.05 6.88 -53.01
CA SER A 89 36.01 8.29 -52.63
C SER A 89 35.27 8.45 -51.31
N ALA A 90 36.04 8.42 -50.21
CA ALA A 90 35.85 9.10 -48.92
C ALA A 90 34.43 9.52 -48.46
N GLY A 91 33.41 8.72 -48.70
CA GLY A 91 32.06 8.87 -48.15
C GLY A 91 31.86 7.82 -47.06
N GLN A 92 31.49 8.26 -45.86
CA GLN A 92 31.28 7.44 -44.67
C GLN A 92 30.53 6.13 -45.00
N ASN A 93 31.24 5.00 -44.88
CA ASN A 93 30.60 3.70 -44.71
C ASN A 93 29.91 3.71 -43.33
N THR A 94 28.73 4.31 -43.24
CA THR A 94 27.89 4.23 -42.06
C THR A 94 27.43 2.78 -41.96
N LEU A 95 28.15 1.99 -41.16
CA LEU A 95 27.66 0.72 -40.66
C LEU A 95 26.38 1.01 -39.87
N THR A 96 25.23 0.87 -40.53
CA THR A 96 23.92 1.09 -39.94
C THR A 96 23.66 0.02 -38.90
N GLY A 97 23.98 0.30 -37.64
CA GLY A 97 23.60 -0.55 -36.52
C GLY A 97 22.10 -0.45 -36.29
N MET A 98 21.41 -1.60 -36.20
CA MET A 98 20.02 -1.62 -35.74
C MET A 98 20.01 -1.83 -34.23
N CYS A 99 19.37 -0.92 -33.52
CA CYS A 99 19.20 -1.00 -32.08
C CYS A 99 17.73 -1.32 -31.74
N LYS A 100 17.53 -2.19 -30.75
CA LYS A 100 16.25 -2.54 -30.15
C LYS A 100 16.25 -2.03 -28.71
N LEU A 101 15.40 -1.07 -28.40
CA LEU A 101 15.13 -0.61 -27.05
C LEU A 101 13.92 -1.38 -26.51
N THR A 102 14.11 -2.11 -25.42
CA THR A 102 13.11 -3.00 -24.84
C THR A 102 12.84 -2.59 -23.41
N GLU A 103 11.58 -2.38 -23.05
CA GLU A 103 11.16 -2.26 -21.66
C GLU A 103 10.53 -3.56 -21.19
N ASN A 104 10.98 -4.05 -20.04
CA ASN A 104 10.47 -5.28 -19.45
C ASN A 104 9.80 -5.00 -18.11
N TYR A 105 8.69 -5.72 -17.86
CA TYR A 105 8.08 -5.82 -16.54
C TYR A 105 8.96 -6.60 -15.57
N TRP A 106 8.61 -6.56 -14.29
CA TRP A 106 9.37 -7.21 -13.22
C TRP A 106 9.54 -8.73 -13.37
N PHE A 107 8.63 -9.40 -14.09
CA PHE A 107 8.71 -10.84 -14.39
C PHE A 107 9.38 -11.15 -15.74
N GLY A 108 10.10 -10.19 -16.32
CA GLY A 108 10.80 -10.35 -17.60
C GLY A 108 9.90 -10.37 -18.83
N GLN A 109 8.59 -10.12 -18.67
CA GLN A 109 7.68 -9.95 -19.79
C GLN A 109 7.95 -8.63 -20.49
N GLU A 110 8.11 -8.68 -21.82
CA GLU A 110 8.25 -7.49 -22.67
C GLU A 110 6.98 -6.63 -22.59
N LYS A 111 7.15 -5.36 -22.22
CA LYS A 111 6.07 -4.36 -22.20
C LYS A 111 6.00 -3.62 -23.52
N SER A 112 7.17 -3.17 -24.00
CA SER A 112 7.30 -2.40 -25.22
C SER A 112 8.65 -2.66 -25.86
N GLU A 113 8.64 -2.56 -27.18
CA GLU A 113 9.80 -2.62 -28.04
C GLU A 113 9.77 -1.42 -28.97
N VAL A 114 10.90 -0.72 -29.06
CA VAL A 114 11.11 0.38 -30.02
C VAL A 114 12.38 0.09 -30.80
N LEU A 115 12.26 0.03 -32.12
CA LEU A 115 13.42 -0.05 -33.01
C LEU A 115 14.01 1.35 -33.18
N VAL A 116 15.28 1.50 -32.83
CA VAL A 116 16.05 2.73 -32.97
C VAL A 116 17.03 2.53 -34.13
N SER A 117 16.61 3.00 -35.30
CA SER A 117 17.44 3.06 -36.49
C SER A 117 18.35 4.29 -36.42
N GLU A 118 19.57 4.16 -36.97
CA GLU A 118 20.48 5.31 -37.16
C GLU A 118 20.81 6.07 -35.87
N LEU A 119 21.05 5.33 -34.78
CA LEU A 119 21.50 5.92 -33.52
C LEU A 119 22.84 6.65 -33.71
N LEU A 120 22.84 7.97 -33.55
CA LEU A 120 24.01 8.83 -33.75
C LEU A 120 24.79 9.05 -32.45
N GLU A 121 24.08 9.28 -31.35
CA GLU A 121 24.68 9.61 -30.06
C GLU A 121 23.73 9.26 -28.90
N ALA A 122 24.28 8.90 -27.75
CA ALA A 122 23.58 8.97 -26.48
C ALA A 122 24.05 10.18 -25.68
N LYS A 123 23.12 10.90 -25.05
CA LYS A 123 23.42 12.09 -24.24
C LYS A 123 22.68 12.02 -22.91
N LEU A 124 23.28 12.60 -21.88
CA LEU A 124 22.61 12.83 -20.61
C LEU A 124 21.91 14.20 -20.64
N GLU A 125 20.58 14.20 -20.51
CA GLU A 125 19.80 15.42 -20.29
C GLU A 125 19.66 15.68 -18.80
N THR A 126 19.84 16.94 -18.40
CA THR A 126 19.64 17.40 -17.02
C THR A 126 18.43 18.31 -16.96
N GLU A 127 17.41 17.88 -16.23
CA GLU A 127 16.22 18.68 -15.98
C GLU A 127 16.34 19.36 -14.61
N MET A 128 16.13 20.68 -14.58
CA MET A 128 16.11 21.46 -13.35
C MET A 128 14.66 21.81 -13.00
N GLN A 129 14.23 21.40 -11.81
CA GLN A 129 12.95 21.79 -11.24
C GLN A 129 13.20 22.65 -9.99
N THR A 130 12.56 23.82 -9.92
CA THR A 130 12.63 24.68 -8.73
C THR A 130 11.53 24.27 -7.78
N ASP A 131 11.88 23.90 -6.54
CA ASP A 131 10.87 23.58 -5.53
C ASP A 131 10.20 24.84 -4.95
N SER A 132 9.16 24.65 -4.15
CA SER A 132 8.44 25.75 -3.48
C SER A 132 9.30 26.57 -2.51
N GLN A 133 10.50 26.10 -2.18
CA GLN A 133 11.50 26.79 -1.36
C GLN A 133 12.63 27.42 -2.19
N VAL A 134 12.47 27.50 -3.52
CA VAL A 134 13.44 28.07 -4.47
C VAL A 134 14.76 27.26 -4.51
N LYS A 135 14.76 26.01 -4.04
CA LYS A 135 15.93 25.14 -4.15
C LYS A 135 15.86 24.36 -5.47
N PRO A 136 16.91 24.41 -6.32
CA PRO A 136 16.94 23.65 -7.56
C PRO A 136 17.12 22.16 -7.25
N ARG A 137 16.22 21.34 -7.78
CA ARG A 137 16.35 19.89 -7.84
C ARG A 137 16.70 19.49 -9.27
N TYR A 138 17.83 18.79 -9.40
CA TYR A 138 18.28 18.26 -10.67
C TYR A 138 17.86 16.80 -10.80
N SER A 139 17.34 16.47 -11.97
CA SER A 139 17.06 15.11 -12.38
C SER A 139 17.68 14.84 -13.74
N TYR A 140 17.98 13.58 -14.00
CA TYR A 140 18.81 13.17 -15.13
C TYR A 140 18.10 12.08 -15.92
N LYS A 141 18.14 12.13 -17.24
CA LYS A 141 17.68 11.03 -18.10
C LYS A 141 18.60 10.88 -19.29
N ILE A 142 18.64 9.68 -19.84
CA ILE A 142 19.43 9.40 -21.05
C ILE A 142 18.52 9.66 -22.26
N LEU A 143 19.02 10.43 -23.21
CA LEU A 143 18.41 10.61 -24.54
C LEU A 143 19.25 9.87 -25.58
N LEU A 144 18.57 9.16 -26.46
CA LEU A 144 19.10 8.53 -27.65
C LEU A 144 18.79 9.46 -28.83
N LEU A 145 19.82 9.95 -29.51
CA LEU A 145 19.72 10.89 -30.62
C LEU A 145 19.86 10.14 -31.94
N THR A 146 18.88 10.32 -32.82
CA THR A 146 18.89 9.84 -34.21
C THR A 146 19.01 11.03 -35.16
N ASP A 147 19.03 10.78 -36.47
CA ASP A 147 19.05 11.82 -37.51
C ASP A 147 17.77 12.70 -37.51
N LYS A 148 16.63 12.11 -37.14
CA LYS A 148 15.30 12.74 -37.19
C LYS A 148 14.79 13.18 -35.84
N ASP A 149 15.00 12.36 -34.81
CA ASP A 149 14.33 12.48 -33.53
C ASP A 149 15.25 12.18 -32.34
N SER A 150 14.79 12.55 -31.15
CA SER A 150 15.40 12.13 -29.88
C SER A 150 14.40 11.31 -29.07
N PHE A 151 14.82 10.14 -28.59
CA PHE A 151 14.00 9.26 -27.79
C PHE A 151 14.59 9.10 -26.39
N PRO A 152 13.78 9.16 -25.33
CA PRO A 152 14.27 8.84 -24.01
C PRO A 152 14.65 7.35 -23.94
N PHE A 153 15.78 7.04 -23.30
CA PHE A 153 16.16 5.66 -22.98
C PHE A 153 15.15 5.01 -22.03
N THR A 154 14.49 5.83 -21.22
CA THR A 154 13.44 5.46 -20.27
C THR A 154 12.58 6.70 -20.03
N ASP A 155 11.27 6.52 -19.86
CA ASP A 155 10.32 7.62 -19.63
C ASP A 155 10.51 8.35 -18.30
N ARG A 156 11.51 7.95 -17.49
CA ARG A 156 11.73 8.44 -16.13
C ARG A 156 13.00 9.28 -16.01
N THR A 157 12.94 10.24 -15.11
CA THR A 157 14.10 10.99 -14.65
C THR A 157 14.65 10.42 -13.36
N TYR A 158 15.97 10.46 -13.21
CA TYR A 158 16.69 9.91 -12.06
C TYR A 158 17.29 10.99 -11.18
N PRO A 159 17.42 10.74 -9.88
CA PRO A 159 18.11 11.62 -8.95
C PRO A 159 19.64 11.54 -9.12
N LYS A 160 20.35 12.51 -8.53
CA LYS A 160 21.83 12.64 -8.61
C LYS A 160 22.61 11.39 -8.21
N PHE A 161 22.12 10.55 -7.29
CA PHE A 161 22.85 9.35 -6.87
C PHE A 161 22.98 8.28 -7.98
N LYS A 162 22.14 8.34 -9.03
CA LYS A 162 22.24 7.46 -10.22
C LYS A 162 23.12 8.05 -11.33
N LEU A 163 23.64 9.27 -11.16
CA LEU A 163 24.33 10.01 -12.21
C LEU A 163 25.52 9.24 -12.82
N GLU A 164 26.35 8.63 -11.98
CA GLU A 164 27.53 7.88 -12.43
C GLU A 164 27.16 6.65 -13.26
N GLU A 165 26.09 5.93 -12.85
CA GLU A 165 25.56 4.79 -13.59
C GLU A 165 25.04 5.22 -14.97
N LEU A 166 24.27 6.31 -15.03
CA LEU A 166 23.76 6.84 -16.29
C LEU A 166 24.88 7.32 -17.22
N GLN A 167 25.90 8.00 -16.67
CA GLN A 167 27.08 8.42 -17.42
C GLN A 167 27.84 7.22 -17.99
N SER A 168 28.00 6.15 -17.20
CA SER A 168 28.62 4.90 -17.66
C SER A 168 27.87 4.28 -18.84
N ILE A 169 26.53 4.26 -18.79
CA ILE A 169 25.68 3.77 -19.90
C ILE A 169 25.89 4.64 -21.16
N VAL A 170 25.82 5.96 -21.02
CA VAL A 170 26.05 6.90 -22.14
C VAL A 170 27.42 6.71 -22.77
N LEU A 171 28.47 6.61 -21.95
CA LEU A 171 29.84 6.38 -22.42
C LEU A 171 29.97 5.06 -23.16
N ARG A 172 29.33 3.99 -22.68
CA ARG A 172 29.37 2.67 -23.32
C ARG A 172 28.66 2.67 -24.68
N ILE A 173 27.51 3.34 -24.78
CA ILE A 173 26.79 3.52 -26.06
C ILE A 173 27.67 4.30 -27.04
N ASN A 174 28.18 5.46 -26.63
CA ASN A 174 28.99 6.31 -27.51
C ASN A 174 30.31 5.65 -27.92
N LYS A 175 30.92 4.81 -27.06
CA LYS A 175 32.10 4.02 -27.40
C LYS A 175 31.80 3.01 -28.51
N PHE A 176 30.69 2.26 -28.38
CA PHE A 176 30.23 1.32 -29.42
C PHE A 176 30.00 2.04 -30.75
N LEU A 177 29.31 3.19 -30.73
CA LEU A 177 29.04 3.98 -31.95
C LEU A 177 30.32 4.44 -32.64
N LYS A 178 31.35 4.83 -31.88
CA LYS A 178 32.66 5.27 -32.40
C LYS A 178 33.57 4.13 -32.86
N ASN A 179 33.41 2.92 -32.32
CA ASN A 179 34.28 1.79 -32.61
C ASN A 179 33.60 0.77 -33.54
N PRO A 180 33.84 0.78 -34.87
CA PRO A 180 33.19 -0.12 -35.82
C PRO A 180 33.52 -1.60 -35.62
N THR A 181 34.56 -1.92 -34.85
CA THR A 181 34.99 -3.31 -34.58
C THR A 181 34.11 -4.05 -33.56
N GLU A 182 33.34 -3.33 -32.75
CA GLU A 182 32.38 -3.93 -31.84
C GLU A 182 31.09 -4.26 -32.61
N ASN A 183 30.79 -5.56 -32.76
CA ASN A 183 29.63 -6.01 -33.54
C ASN A 183 28.31 -5.94 -32.76
N ASN A 184 28.37 -5.97 -31.43
CA ASN A 184 27.19 -5.96 -30.58
C ASN A 184 27.37 -5.04 -29.35
N LEU A 185 26.26 -4.48 -28.90
CA LEU A 185 26.15 -3.74 -27.65
C LEU A 185 24.91 -4.21 -26.93
N ALA A 186 25.05 -4.50 -25.64
CA ALA A 186 23.92 -4.68 -24.73
C ALA A 186 24.18 -3.84 -23.47
N VAL A 187 23.31 -2.87 -23.24
CA VAL A 187 23.28 -2.05 -22.02
C VAL A 187 21.92 -2.22 -21.36
N ILE A 188 21.94 -2.40 -20.05
CA ILE A 188 20.77 -2.64 -19.21
C ILE A 188 20.79 -1.57 -18.13
N LEU A 189 19.66 -0.91 -17.95
CA LEU A 189 19.37 -0.07 -16.80
C LEU A 189 18.38 -0.82 -15.92
N ASP A 190 18.81 -1.14 -14.70
CA ASP A 190 18.06 -1.97 -13.76
C ASP A 190 17.64 -1.17 -12.52
N ASP A 191 16.33 -0.90 -12.45
CA ASP A 191 15.64 -0.24 -11.34
C ASP A 191 14.87 -1.24 -10.45
N THR A 192 15.16 -2.53 -10.55
CA THR A 192 14.51 -3.60 -9.76
C THR A 192 14.59 -3.31 -8.26
N PHE A 193 15.64 -2.62 -7.78
CA PHE A 193 15.76 -2.20 -6.39
C PHE A 193 14.55 -1.38 -5.88
N MET A 194 14.07 -0.41 -6.67
CA MET A 194 12.88 0.37 -6.30
C MET A 194 11.63 -0.51 -6.32
N GLY A 195 11.53 -1.44 -7.28
CA GLY A 195 10.49 -2.46 -7.30
C GLY A 195 10.46 -3.30 -6.02
N TYR A 196 11.61 -3.77 -5.53
CA TYR A 196 11.72 -4.50 -4.26
C TYR A 196 11.25 -3.67 -3.07
N ILE A 197 11.56 -2.37 -3.02
CA ILE A 197 11.07 -1.49 -1.95
C ILE A 197 9.55 -1.41 -1.97
N VAL A 198 8.94 -1.20 -3.14
CA VAL A 198 7.47 -1.13 -3.29
C VAL A 198 6.82 -2.45 -2.85
N VAL A 199 7.39 -3.59 -3.23
CA VAL A 199 6.86 -4.91 -2.86
C VAL A 199 6.97 -5.17 -1.37
N ARG A 200 8.11 -4.83 -0.73
CA ARG A 200 8.26 -4.93 0.72
C ARG A 200 7.24 -4.07 1.45
N PHE A 201 7.03 -2.84 0.98
CA PHE A 201 6.04 -1.94 1.55
C PHE A 201 4.61 -2.48 1.36
N THR A 202 4.31 -3.04 0.19
CA THR A 202 3.04 -3.73 -0.09
C THR A 202 2.78 -4.83 0.94
N VAL A 203 3.73 -5.77 1.08
CA VAL A 203 3.61 -6.89 2.03
C VAL A 203 3.43 -6.39 3.46
N PHE A 204 4.20 -5.37 3.86
CA PHE A 204 4.08 -4.75 5.17
C PHE A 204 2.68 -4.17 5.41
N CYS A 205 2.14 -3.39 4.47
CA CYS A 205 0.77 -2.86 4.57
C CYS A 205 -0.28 -3.97 4.63
N GLY A 206 -0.11 -5.05 3.86
CA GLY A 206 -1.01 -6.20 3.90
C GLY A 206 -1.01 -6.90 5.26
N ILE A 207 0.17 -7.16 5.83
CA ILE A 207 0.31 -7.73 7.17
C ILE A 207 -0.30 -6.79 8.21
N LEU A 208 -0.03 -5.49 8.14
CA LEU A 208 -0.57 -4.53 9.10
C LEU A 208 -2.09 -4.41 9.00
N ALA A 209 -2.66 -4.44 7.79
CA ALA A 209 -4.11 -4.49 7.59
C ALA A 209 -4.72 -5.73 8.27
N LEU A 210 -4.11 -6.91 8.08
CA LEU A 210 -4.55 -8.15 8.71
C LEU A 210 -4.43 -8.09 10.25
N LEU A 211 -3.31 -7.60 10.77
CA LEU A 211 -3.07 -7.47 12.21
C LEU A 211 -4.03 -6.48 12.86
N VAL A 212 -4.29 -5.34 12.23
CA VAL A 212 -5.20 -4.31 12.76
C VAL A 212 -6.67 -4.72 12.63
N ALA A 213 -7.03 -5.50 11.61
CA ALA A 213 -8.37 -6.07 11.48
C ALA A 213 -8.62 -7.27 12.42
N SER A 214 -7.57 -7.86 12.99
CA SER A 214 -7.66 -9.04 13.86
C SER A 214 -8.35 -8.83 15.23
N PRO A 215 -8.24 -7.68 15.93
CA PRO A 215 -8.88 -7.47 17.22
C PRO A 215 -10.39 -7.27 17.02
N GLY A 216 -11.16 -8.31 17.30
CA GLY A 216 -12.58 -8.20 17.68
C GLY A 216 -13.48 -7.39 16.74
N LEU A 217 -14.05 -7.97 15.69
CA LEU A 217 -15.03 -7.32 14.80
C LEU A 217 -16.23 -6.74 15.57
N PHE A 218 -16.68 -7.42 16.63
CA PHE A 218 -17.71 -6.94 17.53
C PHE A 218 -17.69 -7.72 18.86
N ILE A 219 -18.24 -7.08 19.89
CA ILE A 219 -18.49 -7.66 21.22
C ILE A 219 -19.99 -7.75 21.40
N THR A 220 -20.51 -8.91 21.76
CA THR A 220 -21.92 -9.12 22.11
C THR A 220 -22.03 -9.42 23.59
N CYS A 221 -22.79 -8.62 24.31
CA CYS A 221 -23.18 -8.91 25.68
C CYS A 221 -24.64 -9.38 25.68
N ASN A 222 -24.91 -10.52 26.30
CA ASN A 222 -26.25 -11.05 26.49
C ASN A 222 -26.47 -11.30 27.98
N LEU A 223 -27.35 -10.51 28.60
CA LEU A 223 -27.78 -10.68 29.97
C LEU A 223 -29.17 -11.30 29.96
N ASP A 224 -29.35 -12.41 30.66
CA ASP A 224 -30.55 -13.24 30.59
C ASP A 224 -30.98 -13.65 32.01
N LYS A 225 -32.03 -13.00 32.54
CA LYS A 225 -32.57 -13.22 33.89
C LYS A 225 -33.23 -14.59 34.04
N GLU A 226 -33.83 -15.13 32.98
CA GLU A 226 -34.48 -16.45 33.02
C GLU A 226 -33.46 -17.56 33.27
N THR A 227 -32.29 -17.45 32.65
CA THR A 227 -31.19 -18.41 32.82
C THR A 227 -30.21 -18.02 33.92
N ASN A 228 -30.36 -16.83 34.52
CA ASN A 228 -29.40 -16.24 35.45
C ASN A 228 -27.97 -16.14 34.87
N THR A 229 -27.83 -15.77 33.58
CA THR A 229 -26.51 -15.74 32.92
C THR A 229 -26.16 -14.40 32.27
N VAL A 230 -24.87 -14.05 32.32
CA VAL A 230 -24.23 -13.07 31.44
C VAL A 230 -23.27 -13.76 30.51
N LYS A 231 -23.50 -13.61 29.21
CA LYS A 231 -22.63 -14.13 28.15
C LYS A 231 -21.98 -12.98 27.41
N LEU A 232 -20.66 -12.86 27.56
CA LEU A 232 -19.82 -11.94 26.81
C LEU A 232 -19.13 -12.69 25.68
N SER A 233 -19.58 -12.48 24.45
CA SER A 233 -18.98 -13.05 23.24
C SER A 233 -18.12 -12.01 22.53
N ARG A 234 -16.83 -12.29 22.34
CA ARG A 234 -15.93 -11.45 21.54
C ARG A 234 -15.56 -12.17 20.25
N TYR A 235 -15.82 -11.55 19.10
CA TYR A 235 -15.67 -12.18 17.79
C TYR A 235 -14.41 -11.67 17.08
N LYS A 236 -13.40 -12.52 16.91
CA LYS A 236 -12.19 -12.22 16.11
C LYS A 236 -12.38 -12.63 14.64
N TRP A 237 -11.55 -12.09 13.74
CA TRP A 237 -11.70 -12.22 12.28
C TRP A 237 -11.65 -13.67 11.75
N PHE A 238 -10.98 -14.60 12.45
CA PHE A 238 -10.91 -16.03 12.07
C PHE A 238 -12.14 -16.86 12.49
N GLY A 239 -13.35 -16.39 12.17
CA GLY A 239 -14.58 -17.20 12.26
C GLY A 239 -14.80 -17.94 13.60
N THR A 240 -15.31 -19.17 13.54
CA THR A 240 -15.63 -20.05 14.69
C THR A 240 -14.45 -20.38 15.60
N LEU A 241 -13.20 -20.20 15.16
CA LEU A 241 -11.98 -20.30 16.00
C LEU A 241 -11.69 -19.02 16.81
N GLY A 242 -12.34 -17.90 16.45
CA GLY A 242 -12.10 -16.58 17.01
C GLY A 242 -13.16 -16.09 17.99
N LYS A 243 -14.13 -16.91 18.39
CA LYS A 243 -15.16 -16.53 19.36
C LYS A 243 -14.74 -16.95 20.76
N THR A 244 -14.34 -15.99 21.59
CA THR A 244 -14.20 -16.23 23.02
C THR A 244 -15.51 -15.90 23.71
N VAL A 245 -16.10 -16.88 24.38
CA VAL A 245 -17.33 -16.71 25.18
C VAL A 245 -16.94 -16.80 26.64
N PHE A 246 -17.21 -15.73 27.37
CA PHE A 246 -17.16 -15.73 28.82
C PHE A 246 -18.59 -15.80 29.34
N GLN A 247 -18.83 -16.67 30.31
CA GLN A 247 -20.14 -16.87 30.90
C GLN A 247 -20.01 -16.75 32.42
N TYR A 248 -20.84 -15.89 33.01
CA TYR A 248 -20.91 -15.61 34.44
C TYR A 248 -22.37 -15.65 34.91
N SER A 249 -22.58 -15.75 36.22
CA SER A 249 -23.91 -15.64 36.82
C SER A 249 -24.33 -14.16 36.91
N LEU A 250 -25.62 -13.84 36.72
CA LEU A 250 -26.08 -12.46 36.94
C LEU A 250 -25.92 -12.04 38.41
N ASN A 251 -26.14 -12.98 39.34
CA ASN A 251 -26.02 -12.72 40.78
C ASN A 251 -24.58 -12.41 41.22
N GLU A 252 -23.56 -12.80 40.43
CA GLU A 252 -22.17 -12.45 40.72
C GLU A 252 -21.88 -10.97 40.43
N ILE A 253 -22.73 -10.26 39.71
CA ILE A 253 -22.51 -8.87 39.31
C ILE A 253 -23.01 -7.96 40.43
N THR A 254 -22.09 -7.23 41.04
CA THR A 254 -22.38 -6.30 42.14
C THR A 254 -22.55 -4.85 41.67
N ASP A 255 -21.88 -4.47 40.58
CA ASP A 255 -21.96 -3.12 40.03
C ASP A 255 -21.60 -3.09 38.54
N VAL A 256 -21.98 -2.01 37.86
CA VAL A 256 -21.55 -1.68 36.49
C VAL A 256 -21.04 -0.26 36.49
N LYS A 257 -19.80 -0.04 36.08
CA LYS A 257 -19.20 1.30 36.14
C LYS A 257 -18.35 1.63 34.94
N LEU A 258 -18.20 2.93 34.72
CA LEU A 258 -17.24 3.47 33.78
C LEU A 258 -15.89 3.60 34.49
N GLU A 259 -14.94 2.75 34.15
CA GLU A 259 -13.59 2.80 34.68
C GLU A 259 -12.74 3.78 33.86
N ARG A 260 -12.07 4.69 34.56
CA ARG A 260 -11.05 5.56 34.00
C ARG A 260 -9.68 4.92 34.23
N ILE A 261 -8.92 4.74 33.16
CA ILE A 261 -7.57 4.21 33.13
C ILE A 261 -6.65 5.38 32.83
N ASP A 262 -5.91 5.84 33.83
CA ASP A 262 -4.89 6.86 33.66
C ASP A 262 -3.64 6.26 33.00
N THR A 263 -3.09 6.96 32.02
CA THR A 263 -1.81 6.60 31.40
C THR A 263 -0.75 7.65 31.76
N SER A 264 0.53 7.31 31.55
CA SER A 264 1.66 8.16 31.96
C SER A 264 1.79 9.48 31.20
N ILE A 265 0.96 9.74 30.18
CA ILE A 265 1.09 10.87 29.25
C ILE A 265 -0.22 11.67 29.23
N ASP A 266 -0.70 12.21 30.35
CA ASP A 266 -1.90 13.07 30.48
C ASP A 266 -3.19 12.60 29.74
N GLU A 267 -3.19 11.36 29.26
CA GLU A 267 -4.23 10.73 28.48
C GLU A 267 -4.89 9.69 29.37
N TYR A 268 -6.21 9.68 29.34
CA TYR A 268 -7.02 8.73 30.07
C TYR A 268 -7.93 7.99 29.10
N PHE A 269 -8.02 6.68 29.30
CA PHE A 269 -8.97 5.84 28.60
C PHE A 269 -10.14 5.51 29.50
N PHE A 270 -11.29 5.27 28.91
CA PHE A 270 -12.47 4.77 29.56
C PHE A 270 -12.77 3.36 29.09
N ARG A 271 -13.34 2.57 29.98
CA ARG A 271 -14.01 1.32 29.61
C ARG A 271 -15.16 1.06 30.57
N VAL A 272 -16.27 0.55 30.05
CA VAL A 272 -17.35 -0.03 30.85
C VAL A 272 -16.91 -1.40 31.36
N ILE A 273 -17.02 -1.60 32.67
CA ILE A 273 -16.72 -2.87 33.35
C ILE A 273 -17.94 -3.36 34.16
N LEU A 274 -18.08 -4.68 34.25
CA LEU A 274 -18.90 -5.33 35.27
C LEU A 274 -17.99 -5.62 36.48
N VAL A 275 -18.45 -5.28 37.67
CA VAL A 275 -17.76 -5.59 38.92
C VAL A 275 -18.37 -6.87 39.49
N LEU A 276 -17.56 -7.91 39.64
CA LEU A 276 -17.99 -9.18 40.19
C LEU A 276 -17.84 -9.20 41.73
N GLU A 277 -18.62 -10.02 42.42
CA GLU A 277 -18.54 -10.24 43.88
C GLU A 277 -17.15 -10.71 44.32
N SER A 278 -16.44 -11.44 43.44
CA SER A 278 -15.05 -11.84 43.64
C SER A 278 -14.06 -10.67 43.72
N GLY A 279 -14.49 -9.45 43.37
CA GLY A 279 -13.63 -8.27 43.19
C GLY A 279 -12.97 -8.19 41.81
N GLU A 280 -13.21 -9.16 40.92
CA GLU A 280 -12.74 -9.12 39.54
C GLU A 280 -13.55 -8.11 38.71
N ASN A 281 -12.87 -7.34 37.86
CA ASN A 281 -13.50 -6.42 36.92
C ASN A 281 -13.51 -7.02 35.51
N LEU A 282 -14.70 -7.29 34.97
CA LEU A 282 -14.87 -7.84 33.62
C LEU A 282 -15.14 -6.71 32.62
N PRO A 283 -14.23 -6.43 31.67
CA PRO A 283 -14.43 -5.36 30.71
C PRO A 283 -15.46 -5.73 29.63
N LEU A 284 -16.53 -4.94 29.54
CA LEU A 284 -17.58 -5.03 28.52
C LEU A 284 -17.18 -4.38 27.20
N THR A 285 -16.35 -3.34 27.28
CA THR A 285 -15.90 -2.53 26.15
C THR A 285 -14.37 -2.55 26.07
N PRO A 286 -13.78 -2.33 24.88
CA PRO A 286 -12.35 -2.05 24.79
C PRO A 286 -12.05 -0.68 25.43
N ASN A 287 -10.78 -0.37 25.65
CA ASN A 287 -10.37 0.97 26.07
C ASN A 287 -10.70 2.00 24.97
N TYR A 288 -11.32 3.12 25.33
CA TYR A 288 -11.67 4.20 24.39
C TYR A 288 -11.53 5.59 25.02
N THR A 289 -11.40 6.63 24.19
CA THR A 289 -11.39 8.03 24.65
C THR A 289 -12.82 8.58 24.78
N SER A 290 -13.04 9.58 25.64
CA SER A 290 -14.36 10.03 26.17
C SER A 290 -15.49 10.25 25.16
N ASN A 291 -15.21 10.41 23.86
CA ASN A 291 -16.21 10.72 22.84
C ASN A 291 -16.58 9.56 21.91
N TYR A 292 -16.01 8.37 22.10
CA TYR A 292 -16.10 7.30 21.11
C TYR A 292 -17.30 6.35 21.31
N ILE A 293 -17.57 5.97 22.56
CA ILE A 293 -18.72 5.15 22.97
C ILE A 293 -19.42 5.90 24.09
N ASN A 294 -20.76 5.97 24.02
CA ASN A 294 -21.56 6.50 25.13
C ASN A 294 -21.57 5.48 26.27
N GLY A 295 -20.47 5.43 27.03
CA GLY A 295 -20.26 4.51 28.14
C GLY A 295 -21.30 4.67 29.23
N ASP A 296 -21.65 5.91 29.54
CA ASP A 296 -22.68 6.24 30.53
C ASP A 296 -24.04 5.67 30.15
N PHE A 297 -24.39 5.70 28.87
CA PHE A 297 -25.60 5.05 28.37
C PHE A 297 -25.57 3.53 28.59
N ILE A 298 -24.45 2.86 28.31
CA ILE A 298 -24.31 1.42 28.55
C ILE A 298 -24.42 1.11 30.03
N VAL A 299 -23.71 1.87 30.88
CA VAL A 299 -23.75 1.73 32.34
C VAL A 299 -25.18 1.86 32.83
N ARG A 300 -25.87 2.95 32.46
CA ARG A 300 -27.26 3.22 32.88
C ARG A 300 -28.20 2.12 32.44
N VAL A 301 -28.22 1.76 31.15
CA VAL A 301 -29.13 0.71 30.62
C VAL A 301 -28.86 -0.64 31.27
N THR A 302 -27.59 -0.97 31.54
CA THR A 302 -27.24 -2.24 32.19
C THR A 302 -27.62 -2.22 33.68
N LYS A 303 -27.37 -1.12 34.40
CA LYS A 303 -27.81 -0.95 35.80
C LYS A 303 -29.32 -1.04 35.95
N ASP A 304 -30.05 -0.31 35.10
CA ASP A 304 -31.52 -0.31 35.07
C ASP A 304 -32.05 -1.73 34.84
N PHE A 305 -31.45 -2.49 33.92
CA PHE A 305 -31.82 -3.87 33.66
C PHE A 305 -31.52 -4.80 34.85
N LEU A 306 -30.39 -4.61 35.52
CA LEU A 306 -29.96 -5.42 36.68
C LEU A 306 -30.57 -4.97 38.01
N GLU A 307 -31.33 -3.88 38.03
CA GLU A 307 -31.90 -3.26 39.24
C GLU A 307 -30.82 -2.86 40.26
N LEU A 308 -29.64 -2.47 39.75
CA LEU A 308 -28.51 -1.99 40.56
C LEU A 308 -28.66 -0.49 40.84
N LYS A 309 -28.23 -0.08 42.04
CA LYS A 309 -28.26 1.32 42.48
C LYS A 309 -27.10 2.16 41.94
#